data_AF-A0A0J6RZM2-F1
#
_entry.id   AF-A0A0J6RZM2-F1
#
_cell.length_a   1.000
_cell.length_b   1.000
_cell.length_c   1.000
_cell.angle_alpha   90.00
_cell.angle_beta   90.00
_cell.angle_gamma   90.00
#
_symmetry.space_group_name_H-M   'P 1'
#
loop_
_entity.id
_entity.type
_entity.pdbx_description
1 polymer ?
#
loop_
_entity_poly.entity_id
_entity_poly.type
_entity_poly.pdbx_seq_one_letter_code
_entity_poly.pdbx_strand_id
1 'polypeptide(L)'
;MTRLPAGSDARWRAEFRQAQYERALIGIQGDLLGGPAVEVFRASPKQPAPQAWTPDYAVEWFHDLGPEEQALRLAADPQTPFARTTRAKLTAEDLAALLAAAANWLRVGQAVRITGAPLTFDGSDERRVGRTGVIWRLCSTVFADHVYVNLDLIGAERSEKVVFVELRDVAPID
;
A
#
# COMPACT_ATOMS: atom_id res chain seq x y z
N MET A 1 -3.51 31.50 7.27
CA MET A 1 -4.12 30.17 7.07
C MET A 1 -4.62 30.06 5.65
N THR A 2 -3.93 29.33 4.79
CA THR A 2 -4.39 29.08 3.41
C THR A 2 -5.60 28.16 3.48
N ARG A 3 -6.80 28.68 3.19
CA ARG A 3 -8.01 27.84 3.12
C ARG A 3 -7.89 26.92 1.91
N LEU A 4 -7.87 25.61 2.13
CA LEU A 4 -7.86 24.63 1.06
C LEU A 4 -9.21 24.70 0.30
N PRO A 5 -9.21 24.63 -1.05
CA PRO A 5 -10.44 24.68 -1.82
C PRO A 5 -11.41 23.55 -1.44
N ALA A 6 -12.71 23.86 -1.39
CA ALA A 6 -13.76 22.87 -1.19
C ALA A 6 -13.70 21.81 -2.30
N GLY A 7 -13.87 20.53 -1.94
CA GLY A 7 -13.81 19.41 -2.89
C GLY A 7 -12.42 19.08 -3.43
N SER A 8 -11.36 19.76 -3.00
CA SER A 8 -9.99 19.39 -3.38
C SER A 8 -9.50 18.16 -2.62
N ASP A 9 -8.69 17.32 -3.26
CA ASP A 9 -8.03 16.19 -2.60
C ASP A 9 -7.22 16.63 -1.37
N ALA A 10 -6.60 17.81 -1.42
CA ALA A 10 -5.82 18.35 -0.30
C ALA A 10 -6.71 18.57 0.93
N ARG A 11 -7.91 19.11 0.72
CA ARG A 11 -8.90 19.29 1.77
C ARG A 11 -9.42 17.94 2.27
N TRP A 12 -9.76 17.02 1.36
CA TRP A 12 -10.19 15.67 1.74
C TRP A 12 -9.15 14.96 2.61
N ARG A 13 -7.86 15.01 2.26
CA ARG A 13 -6.78 14.41 3.07
C ARG A 13 -6.68 15.05 4.46
N ALA A 14 -6.86 16.37 4.56
CA ALA A 14 -6.84 17.06 5.85
C ALA A 14 -8.04 16.63 6.73
N GLU A 15 -9.24 16.58 6.15
CA GLU A 15 -10.45 16.09 6.81
C GLU A 15 -10.33 14.62 7.22
N PHE A 16 -9.77 13.77 6.36
CA PHE A 16 -9.53 12.36 6.65
C PHE A 16 -8.57 12.18 7.83
N ARG A 17 -7.44 12.90 7.86
CA ARG A 17 -6.50 12.84 9.00
C ARG A 17 -7.15 13.31 10.30
N GLN A 18 -7.91 14.40 10.24
CA GLN A 18 -8.64 14.91 11.39
C GLN A 18 -9.64 13.87 11.91
N ALA A 19 -10.42 13.25 11.02
CA ALA A 19 -11.38 12.20 11.39
C ALA A 19 -10.69 10.97 11.99
N GLN A 20 -9.54 10.55 11.45
CA GLN A 20 -8.75 9.45 12.03
C GLN A 20 -8.23 9.78 13.43
N TYR A 21 -7.71 11.00 13.62
CA TYR A 21 -7.26 11.50 14.91
C TYR A 21 -8.41 11.52 15.94
N GLU A 22 -9.55 12.10 15.58
CA GLU A 22 -10.73 12.17 16.44
C GLU A 22 -11.28 10.78 16.80
N ARG A 23 -11.29 9.85 15.84
CA ARG A 23 -11.71 8.47 16.08
C ARG A 23 -10.77 7.72 17.03
N ALA A 24 -9.47 8.03 16.97
CA ALA A 24 -8.46 7.42 17.82
C ALA A 24 -8.40 8.04 19.22
N LEU A 25 -8.73 9.33 19.38
CA LEU A 25 -8.67 10.01 20.66
C LEU A 25 -9.72 9.44 21.64
N ILE A 26 -9.26 9.02 22.82
CA ILE A 26 -10.12 8.63 23.96
C ILE A 26 -10.46 9.87 24.77
N GLY A 27 -9.45 10.71 25.02
CA GLY A 27 -9.59 11.91 25.82
C GLY A 27 -8.24 12.54 26.14
N ILE A 28 -8.29 13.61 26.92
CA ILE A 28 -7.13 14.38 27.33
C ILE A 28 -7.02 14.25 28.85
N GLN A 29 -5.90 13.71 29.33
CA GLN A 29 -5.61 13.60 30.75
C GLN A 29 -4.76 14.80 31.17
N GLY A 30 -5.34 15.69 31.98
CA GLY A 30 -4.59 16.78 32.60
C GLY A 30 -3.56 16.24 33.60
N ASP A 31 -2.38 16.87 33.67
CA ASP A 31 -1.40 16.54 34.70
C ASP A 31 -1.79 17.18 36.03
N LEU A 32 -1.84 16.37 37.08
CA LEU A 32 -2.16 16.81 38.44
C LEU A 32 -1.03 17.62 39.08
N LEU A 33 0.18 17.54 38.53
CA LEU A 33 1.37 18.25 39.01
C LEU A 33 1.71 19.51 38.18
N GLY A 34 0.79 19.95 37.31
CA GLY A 34 0.92 21.19 36.55
C GLY A 34 1.71 21.08 35.23
N GLY A 35 2.07 19.86 34.81
CA GLY A 35 2.65 19.58 33.50
C GLY A 35 1.65 19.62 32.35
N PRO A 36 2.13 19.36 31.12
CA PRO A 36 1.29 19.38 29.93
C PRO A 36 0.26 18.24 29.97
N ALA A 37 -0.95 18.52 29.49
CA ALA A 37 -1.96 17.50 29.34
C ALA A 37 -1.54 16.45 28.29
N VAL A 38 -1.85 15.19 28.56
CA VAL A 38 -1.49 14.05 27.71
C VAL A 38 -2.73 13.57 26.96
N GLU A 39 -2.62 13.52 25.64
CA GLU A 39 -3.64 12.90 24.79
C GLU A 39 -3.57 11.38 24.89
N VAL A 40 -4.70 10.76 25.16
CA VAL A 40 -4.82 9.30 25.31
C VAL A 40 -5.52 8.74 24.08
N PHE A 41 -4.87 7.82 23.38
CA PHE A 41 -5.38 7.22 22.15
C PHE A 41 -5.81 5.76 22.34
N ARG A 42 -6.80 5.35 21.56
CA ARG A 42 -7.21 3.96 21.39
C ARG A 42 -6.08 3.19 20.74
N ALA A 43 -5.86 1.96 21.21
CA ALA A 43 -4.98 1.03 20.51
C ALA A 43 -5.58 0.71 19.13
N SER A 44 -4.72 0.73 18.09
CA SER A 44 -5.10 0.25 16.77
C SER A 44 -5.53 -1.21 16.83
N PRO A 45 -6.47 -1.66 15.96
CA PRO A 45 -6.83 -3.06 15.86
C PRO A 45 -5.59 -3.94 15.71
N LYS A 46 -5.60 -5.13 16.31
CA LYS A 46 -4.50 -6.08 16.14
C LYS A 46 -4.32 -6.39 14.66
N GLN A 47 -3.06 -6.58 14.26
CA GLN A 47 -2.74 -7.05 12.92
C GLN A 47 -3.48 -8.37 12.66
N PRO A 48 -4.38 -8.45 11.66
CA PRO A 48 -4.90 -9.72 11.23
C PRO A 48 -3.74 -10.59 10.74
N ALA A 49 -3.84 -11.91 10.93
CA ALA A 49 -2.85 -12.82 10.36
C ALA A 49 -2.69 -12.52 8.86
N PRO A 50 -1.46 -12.47 8.33
CA PRO A 50 -1.25 -12.26 6.90
C PRO A 50 -2.12 -13.23 6.12
N GLN A 51 -2.86 -12.71 5.14
CA GLN A 51 -3.65 -13.59 4.30
C GLN A 51 -2.69 -14.48 3.50
N ALA A 52 -2.91 -15.79 3.53
CA ALA A 52 -2.18 -16.71 2.66
C ALA A 52 -2.41 -16.26 1.22
N TRP A 53 -1.34 -15.84 0.57
CA TRP A 53 -1.32 -15.35 -0.80
C TRP A 53 -0.27 -16.12 -1.57
N THR A 54 -0.64 -16.56 -2.75
CA THR A 54 0.27 -17.18 -3.71
C THR A 54 0.30 -16.28 -4.93
N PRO A 55 1.50 -15.90 -5.42
CA PRO A 55 1.63 -15.15 -6.65
C PRO A 55 0.85 -15.82 -7.79
N ASP A 56 0.15 -15.00 -8.58
CA ASP A 56 -0.55 -15.43 -9.80
C ASP A 56 0.39 -15.55 -11.01
N TYR A 57 1.68 -15.32 -10.79
CA TYR A 57 2.75 -15.43 -11.79
C TYR A 57 3.78 -16.48 -11.37
N ALA A 58 4.44 -17.10 -12.37
CA ALA A 58 5.51 -18.05 -12.13
C ALA A 58 6.65 -17.35 -11.38
N VAL A 59 7.14 -17.93 -10.29
CA VAL A 59 8.27 -17.41 -9.52
C VAL A 59 9.46 -18.32 -9.78
N GLU A 60 10.59 -17.73 -10.18
CA GLU A 60 11.84 -18.46 -10.35
C GLU A 60 12.87 -17.89 -9.39
N TRP A 61 13.36 -18.73 -8.48
CA TRP A 61 14.39 -18.33 -7.53
C TRP A 61 15.75 -18.67 -8.10
N PHE A 62 16.69 -17.72 -8.03
CA PHE A 62 18.05 -17.94 -8.53
C PHE A 62 18.74 -19.17 -7.90
N HIS A 63 18.46 -19.42 -6.61
CA HIS A 63 19.01 -20.55 -5.86
C HIS A 63 18.44 -21.92 -6.26
N ASP A 64 17.29 -21.95 -6.95
CA ASP A 64 16.68 -23.19 -7.43
C ASP A 64 17.25 -23.62 -8.80
N LEU A 65 18.01 -22.73 -9.48
CA LEU A 65 18.62 -22.99 -10.78
C LEU A 65 19.86 -23.89 -10.65
N GLY A 66 20.18 -24.64 -11.71
CA GLY A 66 21.42 -25.41 -11.76
C GLY A 66 22.66 -24.51 -11.75
N PRO A 67 23.83 -25.00 -11.27
CA PRO A 67 25.07 -24.20 -11.22
C PRO A 67 25.50 -23.61 -12.56
N GLU A 68 25.26 -24.32 -13.66
CA GLU A 68 25.57 -23.83 -15.02
C GLU A 68 24.65 -22.67 -15.44
N GLU A 69 23.34 -22.76 -15.15
CA GLU A 69 22.39 -21.69 -15.43
C GLU A 69 22.62 -20.47 -14.55
N GLN A 70 22.98 -20.67 -13.27
CA GLN A 70 23.40 -19.59 -12.38
C GLN A 70 24.63 -18.85 -12.94
N ALA A 71 25.64 -19.58 -13.45
CA ALA A 71 26.82 -18.99 -14.06
C ALA A 71 26.50 -18.22 -15.35
N LEU A 72 25.61 -18.75 -16.21
CA LEU A 72 25.14 -18.05 -17.41
C LEU A 72 24.40 -16.75 -17.07
N ARG A 73 23.54 -16.80 -16.05
CA ARG A 73 22.78 -15.62 -15.55
C ARG A 73 23.72 -14.54 -15.02
N LEU A 74 24.67 -14.91 -14.16
CA LEU A 74 25.66 -13.99 -13.61
C LEU A 74 26.62 -13.44 -14.68
N ALA A 75 26.93 -14.22 -15.72
CA ALA A 75 27.73 -13.74 -16.85
C ALA A 75 26.96 -12.74 -17.72
N ALA A 76 25.65 -12.94 -17.92
CA ALA A 76 24.79 -12.04 -18.69
C ALA A 76 24.45 -10.75 -17.93
N ASP A 77 24.27 -10.85 -16.62
CA ASP A 77 24.04 -9.72 -15.72
C ASP A 77 24.83 -9.94 -14.42
N PRO A 78 26.03 -9.36 -14.29
CA PRO A 78 26.85 -9.48 -13.07
C PRO A 78 26.19 -8.88 -11.83
N GLN A 79 25.17 -8.04 -12.01
CA GLN A 79 24.36 -7.48 -10.93
C GLN A 79 23.05 -8.24 -10.73
N THR A 80 22.90 -9.45 -11.28
CA THR A 80 21.69 -10.28 -11.17
C THR A 80 21.10 -10.12 -9.77
N PRO A 81 19.93 -9.48 -9.63
CA PRO A 81 19.34 -9.31 -8.32
C PRO A 81 18.97 -10.70 -7.82
N PHE A 82 19.32 -10.99 -6.57
CA PHE A 82 18.93 -12.21 -5.85
C PHE A 82 17.42 -12.53 -5.96
N ALA A 83 16.60 -11.56 -6.39
CA ALA A 83 15.26 -11.78 -6.93
C ALA A 83 15.01 -10.83 -8.12
N ARG A 84 14.85 -11.38 -9.33
CA ARG A 84 14.21 -10.67 -10.45
C ARG A 84 12.72 -11.00 -10.38
N THR A 85 11.86 -9.99 -10.30
CA THR A 85 10.42 -10.25 -10.48
C THR A 85 10.22 -10.83 -11.87
N THR A 86 9.73 -12.06 -11.91
CA THR A 86 9.27 -12.78 -13.11
C THR A 86 7.89 -12.31 -13.55
N ARG A 87 7.28 -11.40 -12.78
CA ARG A 87 5.97 -10.82 -13.10
C ARG A 87 6.06 -10.06 -14.41
N ALA A 88 5.22 -10.46 -15.36
CA ALA A 88 5.14 -9.81 -16.66
C ALA A 88 4.74 -8.33 -16.51
N LYS A 89 5.39 -7.47 -17.30
CA LYS A 89 4.95 -6.08 -17.46
C LYS A 89 3.58 -6.08 -18.13
N LEU A 90 2.70 -5.20 -17.67
CA LEU A 90 1.41 -4.98 -18.31
C LEU A 90 1.63 -4.47 -19.74
N THR A 91 0.91 -5.06 -20.69
CA THR A 91 0.84 -4.48 -22.03
C THR A 91 -0.04 -3.24 -22.01
N ALA A 92 0.01 -2.42 -23.06
CA ALA A 92 -0.85 -1.24 -23.17
C ALA A 92 -2.34 -1.62 -23.21
N GLU A 93 -2.68 -2.79 -23.79
CA GLU A 93 -4.04 -3.32 -23.84
C GLU A 93 -4.52 -3.76 -22.45
N ASP A 94 -3.68 -4.53 -21.72
CA ASP A 94 -4.01 -4.97 -20.36
C ASP A 94 -4.20 -3.78 -19.42
N LEU A 95 -3.34 -2.76 -19.55
CA LEU A 95 -3.45 -1.55 -18.76
C LEU A 95 -4.75 -0.79 -19.06
N ALA A 96 -5.11 -0.65 -20.34
CA ALA A 96 -6.35 0.01 -20.72
C ALA A 96 -7.57 -0.74 -20.19
N ALA A 97 -7.57 -2.08 -20.28
CA ALA A 97 -8.64 -2.93 -19.73
C ALA A 97 -8.74 -2.80 -18.20
N LEU A 98 -7.59 -2.81 -17.50
CA LEU A 98 -7.51 -2.64 -16.05
C LEU A 98 -8.09 -1.29 -15.61
N LEU A 99 -7.70 -0.20 -16.28
CA LEU A 99 -8.22 1.14 -16.01
C LEU A 99 -9.72 1.25 -16.28
N ALA A 100 -10.20 0.65 -17.37
CA ALA A 100 -11.63 0.62 -17.69
C ALA A 100 -12.44 -0.13 -16.62
N ALA A 101 -11.94 -1.29 -16.15
CA ALA A 101 -12.56 -2.04 -15.06
C ALA A 101 -12.56 -1.27 -13.73
N ALA A 102 -11.52 -0.47 -13.49
CA ALA A 102 -11.37 0.33 -12.29
C ALA A 102 -12.14 1.67 -12.31
N ALA A 103 -12.60 2.12 -13.48
CA ALA A 103 -13.13 3.48 -13.69
C ALA A 103 -14.27 3.88 -12.74
N ASN A 104 -15.08 2.91 -12.30
CA ASN A 104 -16.23 3.18 -11.42
C ASN A 104 -15.84 3.47 -9.96
N TRP A 105 -14.64 3.06 -9.54
CA TRP A 105 -14.19 3.14 -8.14
C TRP A 105 -12.81 3.79 -7.96
N LEU A 106 -12.01 3.95 -9.01
CA LEU A 106 -10.66 4.53 -8.94
C LEU A 106 -10.70 6.05 -8.72
N ARG A 107 -10.93 6.45 -7.47
CA ARG A 107 -11.00 7.85 -7.02
C ARG A 107 -10.43 8.01 -5.62
N VAL A 108 -9.95 9.21 -5.30
CA VAL A 108 -9.45 9.53 -3.96
C VAL A 108 -10.55 9.31 -2.91
N GLY A 109 -10.18 8.65 -1.83
CA GLY A 109 -11.06 8.27 -0.73
C GLY A 109 -11.86 7.00 -0.91
N GLN A 110 -11.76 6.32 -2.06
CA GLN A 110 -12.32 4.98 -2.21
C GLN A 110 -11.64 4.02 -1.22
N ALA A 111 -12.45 3.28 -0.46
CA ALA A 111 -11.95 2.19 0.38
C ALA A 111 -11.53 1.01 -0.49
N VAL A 112 -10.36 0.44 -0.19
CA VAL A 112 -9.73 -0.61 -0.98
C VAL A 112 -9.02 -1.64 -0.09
N ARG A 113 -8.82 -2.83 -0.64
CA ARG A 113 -8.01 -3.92 -0.08
C ARG A 113 -6.86 -4.24 -1.02
N ILE A 114 -5.68 -4.50 -0.47
CA ILE A 114 -4.56 -5.08 -1.21
C ILE A 114 -4.80 -6.58 -1.36
N THR A 115 -4.89 -7.06 -2.59
CA THR A 115 -5.17 -8.47 -2.93
C THR A 115 -3.95 -9.23 -3.45
N GLY A 116 -2.90 -8.50 -3.83
CA GLY A 116 -1.65 -9.07 -4.31
C GLY A 116 -0.46 -8.17 -4.02
N ALA A 117 0.71 -8.60 -4.45
CA ALA A 117 1.94 -7.82 -4.35
C ALA A 117 2.96 -8.33 -5.38
N PRO A 118 3.96 -7.51 -5.77
CA PRO A 118 5.20 -8.05 -6.28
C PRO A 118 5.97 -8.77 -5.17
N LEU A 119 6.80 -9.75 -5.53
CA LEU A 119 7.70 -10.39 -4.58
C LEU A 119 8.87 -9.45 -4.28
N THR A 120 9.15 -9.23 -2.99
CA THR A 120 10.31 -8.49 -2.54
C THR A 120 11.22 -9.37 -1.71
N PHE A 121 12.52 -9.09 -1.74
CA PHE A 121 13.50 -9.89 -1.02
C PHE A 121 13.25 -9.92 0.50
N ASP A 122 12.73 -8.82 1.06
CA ASP A 122 12.46 -8.68 2.49
C ASP A 122 11.04 -9.10 2.92
N GLY A 123 10.20 -9.50 1.96
CA GLY A 123 8.81 -9.88 2.19
C GLY A 123 7.91 -8.71 2.60
N SER A 124 8.32 -7.46 2.38
CA SER A 124 7.64 -6.28 2.92
C SER A 124 6.35 -5.90 2.19
N ASP A 125 6.26 -6.22 0.90
CA ASP A 125 5.06 -5.95 0.10
C ASP A 125 4.01 -7.05 0.32
N GLU A 126 4.45 -8.31 0.41
CA GLU A 126 3.64 -9.49 0.68
C GLU A 126 2.92 -9.39 2.03
N ARG A 127 3.56 -8.80 3.04
CA ARG A 127 2.95 -8.53 4.36
C ARG A 127 1.77 -7.56 4.30
N ARG A 128 1.58 -6.85 3.19
CA ARG A 128 0.46 -5.92 2.99
C ARG A 128 -0.75 -6.61 2.38
N VAL A 129 -0.60 -7.82 1.82
CA VAL A 129 -1.73 -8.55 1.25
C VAL A 129 -2.79 -8.82 2.33
N GLY A 130 -4.02 -8.47 2.03
CA GLY A 130 -5.16 -8.47 2.95
C GLY A 130 -5.36 -7.17 3.73
N ARG A 131 -4.38 -6.25 3.75
CA ARG A 131 -4.57 -4.95 4.41
C ARG A 131 -5.56 -4.07 3.66
N THR A 132 -6.31 -3.30 4.43
CA THR A 132 -7.28 -2.32 3.94
C THR A 132 -6.74 -0.91 4.08
N GLY A 133 -7.30 0.00 3.30
CA GLY A 133 -6.99 1.40 3.36
C GLY A 133 -7.86 2.19 2.41
N VAL A 134 -7.44 3.41 2.13
CA VAL A 134 -8.13 4.31 1.20
C VAL A 134 -7.19 4.76 0.10
N ILE A 135 -7.72 4.99 -1.10
CA ILE A 135 -6.98 5.62 -2.19
C ILE A 135 -6.59 7.03 -1.75
N TRP A 136 -5.30 7.23 -1.54
CA TRP A 136 -4.75 8.47 -1.01
C TRP A 136 -4.48 9.48 -2.12
N ARG A 137 -3.98 9.00 -3.25
CA ARG A 137 -3.61 9.82 -4.41
C ARG A 137 -3.56 8.96 -5.66
N LEU A 138 -4.11 9.51 -6.75
CA LEU A 138 -3.94 8.96 -8.09
C LEU A 138 -2.60 9.39 -8.70
N CYS A 139 -2.01 8.51 -9.47
CA CYS A 139 -0.76 8.75 -10.18
C CYS A 139 -0.95 9.57 -11.45
N SER A 140 0.14 10.12 -11.97
CA SER A 140 0.17 10.67 -13.33
C SER A 140 0.11 9.53 -14.37
N THR A 141 -0.06 9.89 -15.64
CA THR A 141 -0.11 8.95 -16.76
C THR A 141 1.13 8.04 -16.87
N VAL A 142 2.28 8.47 -16.35
CA VAL A 142 3.52 7.68 -16.33
C VAL A 142 3.41 6.44 -15.44
N PHE A 143 2.60 6.52 -14.39
CA PHE A 143 2.36 5.43 -13.43
C PHE A 143 0.87 5.12 -13.35
N ALA A 144 0.18 5.11 -14.48
CA ALA A 144 -1.27 4.89 -14.54
C ALA A 144 -1.68 3.49 -14.05
N ASP A 145 -0.74 2.55 -14.05
CA ASP A 145 -0.86 1.21 -13.50
C ASP A 145 -0.65 1.15 -11.97
N HIS A 146 -0.47 2.29 -11.30
CA HIS A 146 -0.22 2.35 -9.85
C HIS A 146 -1.11 3.38 -9.14
N VAL A 147 -1.25 3.19 -7.83
CA VAL A 147 -2.01 4.07 -6.94
C VAL A 147 -1.32 4.20 -5.58
N TYR A 148 -1.46 5.35 -4.94
CA TYR A 148 -1.08 5.50 -3.54
C TYR A 148 -2.24 5.11 -2.63
N VAL A 149 -2.01 4.16 -1.73
CA VAL A 149 -3.01 3.73 -0.73
C VAL A 149 -2.51 4.11 0.65
N ASN A 150 -3.35 4.77 1.44
CA ASN A 150 -3.09 4.99 2.86
C ASN A 150 -3.72 3.85 3.65
N LEU A 151 -2.88 3.00 4.24
CA LEU A 151 -3.33 1.80 4.95
C LEU A 151 -3.87 2.14 6.33
N ASP A 152 -4.91 1.42 6.73
CA ASP A 152 -5.42 1.46 8.09
C ASP A 152 -4.33 1.00 9.06
N LEU A 153 -4.15 1.76 10.15
CA LEU A 153 -3.12 1.45 11.15
C LEU A 153 -3.47 0.16 11.91
N ILE A 154 -2.46 -0.67 12.14
CA ILE A 154 -2.59 -1.94 12.88
C ILE A 154 -1.56 -2.03 14.01
N GLY A 155 -1.92 -2.73 15.08
CA GLY A 155 -1.03 -3.07 16.19
C GLY A 155 -0.29 -1.85 16.78
N ALA A 156 1.03 -1.84 16.64
CA ALA A 156 1.91 -0.79 17.17
C ALA A 156 2.12 0.39 16.20
N GLU A 157 1.50 0.39 15.02
CA GLU A 157 1.62 1.51 14.07
C GLU A 157 0.95 2.78 14.63
N ARG A 158 1.64 3.91 14.50
CA ARG A 158 1.21 5.23 15.03
C ARG A 158 1.21 6.35 13.99
N SER A 159 1.73 6.08 12.79
CA SER A 159 1.89 7.08 11.74
C SER A 159 1.30 6.59 10.42
N GLU A 160 0.80 7.54 9.63
CA GLU A 160 0.22 7.34 8.29
C GLU A 160 1.09 6.39 7.44
N LYS A 161 0.47 5.37 6.83
CA LYS A 161 1.14 4.34 6.04
C LYS A 161 0.72 4.46 4.59
N VAL A 162 1.28 5.44 3.89
CA VAL A 162 1.07 5.60 2.45
C VAL A 162 2.02 4.68 1.70
N VAL A 163 1.46 3.76 0.93
CA VAL A 163 2.19 2.80 0.10
C VAL A 163 1.88 3.02 -1.37
N PHE A 164 2.84 2.69 -2.22
CA PHE A 164 2.71 2.72 -3.68
C PHE A 164 2.47 1.30 -4.17
N VAL A 165 1.34 1.06 -4.82
CA VAL A 165 0.87 -0.30 -5.15
C VAL A 165 0.38 -0.33 -6.59
N GLU A 166 0.61 -1.44 -7.28
CA GLU A 166 0.07 -1.69 -8.61
C GLU A 166 -1.47 -1.81 -8.54
N LEU A 167 -2.16 -1.21 -9.50
CA LEU A 167 -3.62 -1.19 -9.55
C LEU A 167 -4.22 -2.61 -9.68
N ARG A 168 -3.50 -3.55 -10.31
CA ARG A 168 -3.92 -4.96 -10.43
C ARG A 168 -3.92 -5.71 -9.08
N ASP A 169 -3.25 -5.16 -8.07
CA ASP A 169 -3.16 -5.72 -6.73
C ASP A 169 -4.14 -5.07 -5.75
N VAL A 170 -5.08 -4.27 -6.25
CA VAL A 170 -6.01 -3.49 -5.44
C VAL A 170 -7.45 -3.80 -5.87
N ALA A 171 -8.29 -4.11 -4.88
CA ALA A 171 -9.72 -4.30 -5.08
C ALA A 171 -10.53 -3.29 -4.24
N PRO A 172 -11.65 -2.77 -4.76
CA PRO A 172 -12.54 -1.91 -3.98
C PRO A 172 -13.22 -2.69 -2.85
N ILE A 173 -13.56 -1.97 -1.77
CA ILE A 173 -14.42 -2.45 -0.68
C ILE A 173 -15.72 -1.64 -0.74
N ASP A 174 -16.85 -2.34 -0.66
CA ASP A 174 -18.20 -1.76 -0.59
C ASP A 174 -18.51 -1.16 0.80
#